data_AF-A0AAQ0EQE7-F1
#
_entry.id   AF-A0AAQ0EQE7-F1
#
_cell.length_a   1.000
_cell.length_b   1.000
_cell.length_c   1.000
_cell.angle_alpha   90.00
_cell.angle_beta   90.00
_cell.angle_gamma   90.00
#
_symmetry.space_group_name_H-M   'P 1'
#
loop_
_entity.id
_entity.type
_entity.pdbx_description
1 polymer ?
#
loop_
_entity_poly.entity_id
_entity_poly.type
_entity_poly.pdbx_seq_one_letter_code
_entity_poly.pdbx_strand_id
1 'polypeptide(L)'
;MNRYRFWRLFTCLSLLCCALYRYIDKQNDLTKLRLEIPCLWAQLRRVEQENVSLHFLLEKLENPEHLLQIASLPEYQYLEYPSEEKISVLTYELP
;
A
#
# COMPACT_ATOMS: atom_id res chain seq x y z
N MET A 1 44.09 -3.15 48.96
CA MET A 1 44.38 -3.71 47.62
C MET A 1 43.12 -4.31 46.94
N ASN A 2 41.94 -3.66 46.96
CA ASN A 2 40.70 -4.22 46.39
C ASN A 2 39.95 -3.27 45.44
N ARG A 3 40.07 -1.95 45.63
CA ARG A 3 39.31 -0.95 44.84
C ARG A 3 39.56 -1.04 43.33
N TYR A 4 40.79 -1.28 42.91
CA TYR A 4 41.14 -1.41 41.48
C TYR A 4 40.52 -2.67 40.84
N ARG A 5 40.47 -3.79 41.57
CA ARG A 5 39.85 -5.03 41.06
C ARG A 5 38.33 -4.87 40.90
N PHE A 6 37.68 -4.20 41.86
CA PHE A 6 36.26 -3.86 41.77
C PHE A 6 35.95 -2.93 40.59
N TRP A 7 36.73 -1.86 40.39
CA TRP A 7 36.55 -0.97 39.24
C TRP A 7 36.78 -1.68 37.90
N ARG A 8 37.76 -2.59 37.82
CA ARG A 8 38.00 -3.39 36.61
C ARG A 8 36.85 -4.36 36.31
N LEU A 9 36.27 -4.98 37.34
CA LEU A 9 35.11 -5.86 37.17
C LEU A 9 33.87 -5.06 36.77
N PHE A 10 33.64 -3.91 37.40
CA PHE A 10 32.50 -3.05 37.10
C PHE A 10 32.55 -2.51 35.66
N THR A 11 33.72 -2.05 35.22
CA THR A 11 33.91 -1.60 33.83
C THR A 11 33.73 -2.74 32.83
N CYS A 12 34.25 -3.94 33.11
CA CYS A 12 34.04 -5.12 32.27
C CYS A 12 32.55 -5.50 32.17
N LEU A 13 31.86 -5.54 33.30
CA LEU A 13 30.43 -5.85 33.35
C LEU A 13 29.60 -4.80 32.61
N SER A 14 29.94 -3.52 32.78
CA SER A 14 29.27 -2.42 32.09
C SER A 14 29.45 -2.49 30.58
N LEU A 15 30.67 -2.76 30.08
CA LEU A 15 30.93 -2.94 28.65
C LEU A 15 30.15 -4.13 28.08
N LEU A 16 30.09 -5.24 28.82
CA LEU A 16 29.31 -6.42 28.44
C LEU A 16 27.81 -6.10 28.37
N CYS A 17 27.27 -5.41 29.37
CA CYS A 17 25.87 -4.98 29.37
C CYS A 17 25.55 -4.03 28.22
N CYS A 18 26.43 -3.07 27.92
CA CYS A 18 26.26 -2.18 26.76
C CYS A 18 26.29 -2.96 25.43
N ALA A 19 27.20 -3.92 25.27
CA ALA A 19 27.27 -4.74 24.07
C ALA A 19 26.00 -5.59 23.88
N LEU A 20 25.50 -6.21 24.95
CA LEU A 20 24.24 -6.95 24.96
C LEU A 20 23.05 -6.06 24.62
N TYR A 21 22.97 -4.86 25.21
CA TYR A 21 21.90 -3.91 24.92
C TYR A 21 21.89 -3.54 23.43
N ARG A 22 23.03 -3.19 22.85
CA ARG A 22 23.12 -2.87 21.41
C ARG A 22 22.76 -4.06 20.51
N TYR A 23 23.11 -5.27 20.93
CA TYR A 23 22.76 -6.48 20.19
C TYR A 23 21.25 -6.71 20.17
N ILE A 24 20.60 -6.60 21.33
CA ILE A 24 19.15 -6.74 21.47
C ILE A 24 18.44 -5.63 20.68
N ASP A 25 18.90 -4.39 20.77
CA ASP A 25 18.28 -3.26 20.07
C ASP A 25 18.32 -3.45 18.54
N LYS A 26 19.45 -3.94 18.01
CA LYS A 26 19.58 -4.30 16.60
C LYS A 26 18.64 -5.44 16.19
N GLN A 27 18.44 -6.44 17.06
CA GLN A 27 17.43 -7.49 16.81
C GLN A 27 16.01 -6.94 16.86
N ASN A 28 15.75 -5.98 17.75
CA ASN A 28 14.44 -5.38 17.91
C ASN A 28 14.06 -4.54 16.68
N ASP A 29 15.00 -3.80 16.10
CA ASP A 29 14.77 -3.04 14.87
C ASP A 29 14.48 -3.94 13.66
N LEU A 30 15.19 -5.07 13.54
CA LEU A 30 14.86 -6.08 12.52
C LEU A 30 13.46 -6.67 12.74
N THR A 31 13.04 -6.83 13.99
CA THR A 31 11.71 -7.34 14.34
C THR A 31 10.62 -6.32 14.02
N LYS A 32 10.84 -5.03 14.31
CA LYS A 32 9.93 -3.93 13.93
C LYS A 32 9.75 -3.88 12.42
N LEU A 33 10.84 -3.93 11.66
CA LEU A 33 10.77 -3.92 10.19
C LEU A 33 10.01 -5.13 9.65
N ARG A 34 10.19 -6.31 10.25
CA ARG A 34 9.43 -7.51 9.89
C ARG A 34 7.94 -7.44 10.22
N LEU A 35 7.53 -6.59 11.16
CA LEU A 35 6.11 -6.35 11.47
C LEU A 35 5.47 -5.33 10.52
N GLU A 36 6.25 -4.41 9.95
CA GLU A 36 5.75 -3.46 8.97
C GLU A 36 5.40 -4.14 7.63
N ILE A 37 6.17 -5.14 7.21
CA ILE A 37 5.93 -5.90 5.97
C ILE A 37 4.51 -6.51 5.91
N PRO A 38 4.02 -7.28 6.89
CA PRO A 38 2.68 -7.85 6.84
C PRO A 38 1.58 -6.78 6.94
N CYS A 39 1.84 -5.68 7.65
CA CYS A 39 0.91 -4.55 7.73
C CYS A 39 0.73 -3.89 6.36
N LEU A 40 1.83 -3.60 5.66
CA LEU A 40 1.81 -3.05 4.29
C LEU A 40 1.16 -4.04 3.31
N TRP A 41 1.42 -5.34 3.44
CA TRP A 41 0.76 -6.38 2.65
C TRP A 41 -0.75 -6.47 2.87
N ALA A 42 -1.22 -6.18 4.08
CA ALA A 42 -2.65 -6.14 4.38
C ALA A 42 -3.29 -4.89 3.75
N GLN A 43 -2.62 -3.74 3.82
CA GLN A 43 -3.08 -2.51 3.18
C GLN A 43 -3.14 -2.65 1.65
N LEU A 44 -2.10 -3.22 1.04
CA LEU A 44 -2.05 -3.43 -0.41
C LEU A 44 -3.17 -4.37 -0.88
N ARG A 45 -3.38 -5.49 -0.18
CA ARG A 45 -4.49 -6.41 -0.49
C ARG A 45 -5.86 -5.75 -0.36
N ARG A 46 -6.05 -4.88 0.63
CA ARG A 46 -7.30 -4.14 0.79
C ARG A 46 -7.57 -3.24 -0.42
N VAL A 47 -6.56 -2.46 -0.83
CA VAL A 47 -6.68 -1.56 -1.99
C VAL A 47 -6.89 -2.35 -3.28
N GLU A 48 -6.21 -3.47 -3.45
CA GLU A 48 -6.38 -4.35 -4.61
C GLU A 48 -7.81 -4.93 -4.67
N GLN A 49 -8.35 -5.35 -3.54
CA GLN A 49 -9.72 -5.83 -3.46
C GLN A 49 -10.75 -4.73 -3.73
N GLU A 50 -10.51 -3.50 -3.26
CA GLU A 50 -11.30 -2.32 -3.60
C GLU A 50 -11.26 -2.06 -5.12
N ASN A 51 -10.08 -2.08 -5.75
CA ASN A 51 -9.95 -1.95 -7.20
C ASN A 51 -10.69 -3.04 -7.98
N VAL A 52 -10.61 -4.31 -7.56
CA VAL A 52 -11.36 -5.40 -8.22
C VAL A 52 -12.85 -5.16 -8.13
N SER A 53 -13.35 -4.73 -6.97
CA SER A 53 -14.77 -4.44 -6.80
C SER A 53 -15.23 -3.23 -7.63
N LEU A 54 -14.42 -2.19 -7.70
CA LEU A 54 -14.69 -1.01 -8.55
C LEU A 54 -14.67 -1.39 -10.02
N HIS A 55 -13.69 -2.19 -10.46
CA HIS A 55 -13.61 -2.67 -11.83
C HIS A 55 -14.84 -3.50 -12.21
N PHE A 56 -15.29 -4.37 -11.31
CA PHE A 56 -16.53 -5.14 -11.52
C PHE A 56 -17.77 -4.23 -11.62
N LEU A 57 -17.85 -3.19 -10.79
CA LEU A 57 -18.94 -2.21 -10.86
C LEU A 57 -18.90 -1.40 -12.15
N LEU A 58 -17.71 -0.99 -12.58
CA LEU A 58 -17.50 -0.31 -13.86
C LEU A 58 -17.93 -1.21 -15.01
N GLU A 59 -17.50 -2.47 -15.05
CA GLU A 59 -17.89 -3.42 -16.09
C GLU A 59 -19.41 -3.63 -16.13
N LYS A 60 -20.07 -3.66 -14.97
CA LYS A 60 -21.53 -3.75 -14.89
C LYS A 60 -22.22 -2.47 -15.40
N LEU A 61 -21.66 -1.30 -15.13
CA LEU A 61 -22.19 -0.01 -15.57
C LEU A 61 -21.96 0.24 -17.06
N GLU A 62 -20.77 -0.13 -17.55
CA GLU A 62 -20.33 -0.04 -18.94
C GLU A 62 -20.91 -1.14 -19.83
N ASN A 63 -21.70 -2.06 -19.26
CA ASN A 63 -22.40 -3.06 -20.05
C ASN A 63 -23.24 -2.33 -21.12
N PRO A 64 -22.95 -2.56 -22.41
CA PRO A 64 -23.56 -1.80 -23.51
C PRO A 64 -25.08 -1.93 -23.54
N GLU A 65 -25.64 -3.06 -23.09
CA GLU A 65 -27.09 -3.23 -22.99
C GLU A 65 -27.71 -2.31 -21.94
N HIS A 66 -27.05 -2.14 -20.80
CA HIS A 66 -27.49 -1.23 -19.74
C HIS A 66 -27.34 0.24 -20.16
N LEU A 67 -26.25 0.59 -20.85
CA LEU A 67 -26.05 1.93 -21.41
C LEU A 67 -27.09 2.27 -22.49
N LEU A 68 -27.44 1.32 -23.36
CA LEU A 68 -28.49 1.49 -24.37
C LEU A 68 -29.88 1.67 -23.73
N GLN A 69 -30.17 0.95 -22.65
CA GLN A 69 -31.41 1.13 -21.89
C GLN A 69 -31.49 2.53 -21.27
N ILE A 70 -30.40 3.03 -20.69
CA ILE A 70 -30.34 4.39 -20.14
C ILE A 70 -30.51 5.44 -21.25
N ALA A 71 -29.83 5.26 -22.38
CA ALA A 71 -29.93 6.15 -23.54
C ALA A 71 -31.35 6.19 -24.13
N SER A 72 -32.16 5.15 -23.93
CA SER A 72 -33.55 5.09 -24.39
C SER A 72 -34.54 5.86 -23.49
N LEU A 73 -34.12 6.29 -22.30
CA LEU A 73 -34.97 7.06 -21.40
C LEU A 73 -35.16 8.49 -21.93
N PRO A 74 -36.37 9.08 -21.78
CA PRO A 74 -36.68 10.42 -22.29
C PRO A 74 -35.81 11.52 -21.67
N GLU A 75 -35.24 11.27 -20.49
CA GLU A 75 -34.33 12.17 -19.79
C GLU A 75 -32.97 12.33 -20.49
N TYR A 76 -32.59 11.43 -21.41
CA TYR A 76 -31.30 11.47 -22.10
C TYR A 76 -31.44 11.76 -23.60
N GLN A 77 -32.65 12.08 -24.05
CA GLN A 77 -32.98 12.27 -25.47
C GLN A 77 -32.34 13.53 -26.10
N TYR A 78 -31.83 14.44 -25.27
CA TYR A 78 -31.06 15.62 -25.70
C TYR A 78 -29.56 15.33 -25.95
N LEU A 79 -29.06 14.15 -25.56
CA LEU A 79 -27.67 13.77 -25.79
C LEU A 79 -27.51 13.35 -27.26
N GLU A 80 -26.74 14.13 -28.02
CA GLU A 80 -26.34 13.77 -29.37
C GLU A 80 -25.34 12.61 -29.32
N TYR A 81 -25.52 11.61 -30.19
CA TYR A 81 -24.50 10.57 -30.37
C TYR A 81 -23.21 11.22 -30.89
N PRO A 82 -22.05 10.90 -30.29
CA PRO A 82 -20.79 11.48 -30.73
C PRO A 82 -20.52 11.08 -32.19
N SER A 83 -20.33 12.07 -33.06
CA SER A 83 -19.85 11.87 -34.43
C SER A 83 -18.40 11.37 -34.40
N GLU A 84 -18.03 10.46 -35.31
CA GLU A 84 -16.69 9.83 -35.34
C GLU A 84 -15.53 10.87 -35.36
N GLU A 85 -15.78 12.05 -35.92
CA GLU A 85 -14.83 13.18 -35.97
C GLU A 85 -14.49 13.80 -34.59
N LYS A 86 -15.30 13.53 -33.55
CA LYS A 86 -15.17 14.12 -32.21
C LYS A 86 -14.44 13.22 -31.21
N ILE A 87 -14.10 11.99 -31.60
CA ILE A 87 -13.48 10.99 -30.72
C ILE A 87 -11.96 11.20 -30.74
N SER A 88 -11.44 11.84 -29.70
CA SER A 88 -9.99 11.96 -29.47
C SER A 88 -9.52 10.83 -28.57
N VAL A 89 -8.87 9.82 -29.17
CA VAL A 89 -8.25 8.73 -28.41
C VAL A 89 -6.95 9.26 -27.79
N LEU A 90 -6.96 9.47 -26.47
CA LEU A 90 -5.76 9.82 -25.72
C LEU A 90 -4.87 8.58 -25.62
N THR A 91 -3.78 8.55 -26.38
CA THR A 91 -2.72 7.55 -26.21
C THR A 91 -1.85 7.94 -25.03
N TYR A 92 -1.91 7.17 -23.95
CA TYR A 92 -1.00 7.33 -22.82
C TYR A 92 0.34 6.67 -23.19
N GLU A 93 1.40 7.46 -23.39
CA GLU A 93 2.76 6.93 -23.46
C GLU A 93 3.16 6.48 -22.04
N LEU A 94 3.43 5.18 -21.86
CA LEU A 94 4.04 4.68 -20.63
C LEU A 94 5.51 5.17 -20.55
N PRO A 95 5.96 5.71 -19.39
CA PRO A 95 7.36 6.01 -19.15
C PRO A 95 8.24 4.77 -18.96
#